data_AF-R5A8B3-F1
#
_entry.id   AF-R5A8B3-F1
#
_cell.length_a   1.000
_cell.length_b   1.000
_cell.length_c   1.000
_cell.angle_alpha   90.00
_cell.angle_beta   90.00
_cell.angle_gamma   90.00
#
_symmetry.space_group_name_H-M   'P 1'
#
loop_
_entity.id
_entity.type
_entity.pdbx_description
1 polymer ?
#
loop_
_entity_poly.entity_id
_entity_poly.type
_entity_poly.pdbx_seq_one_letter_code
_entity_poly.pdbx_strand_id
1 'polypeptide(L)'
;MLDLKALLQGFQTGIRYAAGSVAELILEREECPFCRLAERDGEFLLDPVDALSRAGECLLWDGGDLEWYRGFVAGLGVSDTQGQLEHIGLYRSLLEPRLAQAQEEAKQKTKIFIAVGLFAGVTLSLLLI
;
A
#
# COMPACT_ATOMS: atom_id res chain seq x y z
N MET A 1 1.51 -0.52 -3.34
CA MET A 1 1.67 0.96 -3.30
C MET A 1 0.35 1.70 -3.62
N LEU A 2 -0.26 1.53 -4.80
CA LEU A 2 -1.59 2.13 -5.08
C LEU A 2 -2.69 1.57 -4.17
N ASP A 3 -2.65 0.26 -3.88
CA ASP A 3 -3.60 -0.40 -2.97
C ASP A 3 -3.50 0.13 -1.55
N LEU A 4 -2.31 0.52 -1.09
CA LEU A 4 -2.09 1.13 0.23
C LEU A 4 -2.74 2.52 0.30
N LYS A 5 -2.59 3.33 -0.76
CA LYS A 5 -3.24 4.63 -0.84
C LYS A 5 -4.77 4.50 -0.78
N ALA A 6 -5.33 3.55 -1.53
CA ALA A 6 -6.76 3.28 -1.52
C ALA A 6 -7.24 2.77 -0.15
N LEU A 7 -6.44 1.94 0.52
CA LEU A 7 -6.70 1.47 1.89
C LEU A 7 -6.78 2.64 2.89
N LEU A 8 -5.78 3.53 2.91
CA LEU A 8 -5.77 4.70 3.80
C LEU A 8 -6.98 5.61 3.57
N GLN A 9 -7.26 5.97 2.32
CA GLN A 9 -8.43 6.80 1.97
C GLN A 9 -9.72 6.13 2.41
N GLY A 10 -9.74 4.81 2.31
CA GLY A 10 -10.84 4.00 2.70
C GLY A 10 -11.14 4.01 4.19
N PHE A 11 -10.11 3.73 5.00
CA PHE A 11 -10.22 3.78 6.45
C PHE A 11 -10.51 5.20 6.94
N GLN A 12 -9.91 6.22 6.32
CA GLN A 12 -10.22 7.62 6.62
C GLN A 12 -11.72 7.92 6.47
N THR A 13 -12.33 7.41 5.40
CA THR A 13 -13.76 7.62 5.11
C THR A 13 -14.62 6.86 6.11
N GLY A 14 -14.33 5.58 6.36
CA GLY A 14 -15.10 4.78 7.31
C GLY A 14 -15.02 5.32 8.75
N ILE A 15 -13.84 5.72 9.21
CA ILE A 15 -13.66 6.32 10.54
C ILE A 15 -14.42 7.64 10.67
N ARG A 16 -14.45 8.45 9.61
CA ARG A 16 -15.14 9.75 9.63
C ARG A 16 -16.67 9.64 9.61
N TYR A 17 -17.23 8.64 8.94
CA TYR A 17 -18.66 8.60 8.63
C TYR A 17 -19.41 7.41 9.20
N ALA A 18 -18.76 6.27 9.45
CA ALA A 18 -19.41 5.05 9.91
C ALA A 18 -19.18 4.76 11.39
N ALA A 19 -18.18 5.38 12.03
CA ALA A 19 -17.77 5.11 13.42
C ALA A 19 -17.57 3.61 13.72
N GLY A 20 -17.29 2.81 12.67
CA GLY A 20 -17.13 1.37 12.77
C GLY A 20 -15.81 0.97 13.41
N SER A 21 -15.81 -0.22 13.99
CA SER A 21 -14.62 -0.92 14.49
C SER A 21 -13.62 -1.21 13.36
N VAL A 22 -12.36 -1.49 13.73
CA VAL A 22 -11.32 -1.87 12.75
C VAL A 22 -11.73 -3.11 11.95
N ALA A 23 -12.41 -4.07 12.58
CA ALA A 23 -12.93 -5.26 11.90
C ALA A 23 -13.94 -4.91 10.80
N GLU A 24 -14.90 -4.01 11.08
CA GLU A 24 -15.89 -3.56 10.09
C GLU A 24 -15.21 -2.84 8.92
N LEU A 25 -14.23 -1.98 9.18
CA LEU A 25 -13.47 -1.28 8.14
C LEU A 25 -12.71 -2.24 7.21
N ILE A 26 -12.22 -3.36 7.76
CA ILE A 26 -11.54 -4.41 7.00
C ILE A 26 -12.56 -5.19 6.15
N LEU A 27 -13.68 -5.62 6.74
CA LEU A 27 -14.72 -6.40 6.06
C LEU A 27 -15.40 -5.62 4.92
N GLU A 28 -15.59 -4.31 5.06
CA GLU A 28 -16.14 -3.45 4.00
C GLU A 28 -15.23 -3.35 2.75
N ARG A 29 -14.03 -3.94 2.79
CA ARG A 29 -12.97 -3.74 1.79
C ARG A 29 -12.37 -5.04 1.27
N GLU A 30 -13.18 -6.04 0.95
CA GLU A 30 -12.74 -7.31 0.34
C GLU A 30 -11.94 -7.14 -0.96
N GLU A 31 -12.16 -6.04 -1.69
CA GLU A 31 -11.39 -5.71 -2.90
C GLU A 31 -9.91 -5.41 -2.60
N CYS A 32 -9.59 -4.96 -1.39
CA CYS A 32 -8.22 -4.70 -0.96
C CYS A 32 -7.49 -6.02 -0.61
N PRO A 33 -6.34 -6.33 -1.22
CA PRO A 33 -5.58 -7.54 -0.92
C PRO A 33 -5.18 -7.67 0.56
N PHE A 34 -4.85 -6.55 1.22
CA PHE A 34 -4.51 -6.52 2.63
C PHE A 34 -5.70 -6.92 3.51
N CYS A 35 -6.87 -6.33 3.26
CA CYS A 35 -8.08 -6.64 4.01
C CYS A 35 -8.53 -8.08 3.79
N ARG A 36 -8.53 -8.55 2.54
CA ARG A 36 -8.91 -9.92 2.20
C ARG A 36 -8.01 -10.96 2.85
N LEU A 37 -6.71 -10.69 2.94
CA LEU A 37 -5.76 -11.60 3.58
C LEU A 37 -5.91 -11.57 5.10
N ALA A 38 -6.15 -10.38 5.68
CA ALA A 38 -6.42 -10.23 7.11
C ALA A 38 -7.70 -10.96 7.54
N GLU A 39 -8.78 -10.84 6.77
CA GLU A 39 -10.05 -11.54 7.04
C GLU A 39 -9.89 -13.07 7.07
N ARG A 40 -9.01 -13.61 6.21
CA ARG A 40 -8.73 -15.05 6.12
C ARG A 40 -7.85 -15.57 7.25
N ASP A 41 -7.31 -14.68 8.08
CA ASP A 41 -6.54 -15.06 9.25
C ASP A 41 -7.47 -15.69 10.30
N GLY A 42 -7.06 -16.84 10.85
CA GLY A 42 -7.87 -17.58 11.82
C GLY A 42 -8.15 -16.82 13.13
N GLU A 43 -7.37 -15.79 13.43
CA GLU A 43 -7.52 -14.96 14.63
C GLU A 43 -8.11 -13.57 14.32
N PHE A 44 -8.57 -13.32 13.10
CA PHE A 44 -9.08 -12.01 12.67
C PHE A 44 -10.12 -11.40 13.63
N LEU A 45 -11.07 -12.22 14.11
CA LEU A 45 -12.12 -11.75 15.02
C LEU A 45 -11.61 -11.47 16.44
N LEU A 46 -10.46 -12.04 16.81
CA LEU A 46 -9.82 -11.82 18.12
C LEU A 46 -8.95 -10.56 18.07
N ASP A 47 -8.16 -10.43 17.01
CA ASP A 47 -7.26 -9.28 16.80
C ASP A 47 -7.21 -8.88 15.32
N PRO A 48 -8.13 -7.99 14.86
CA PRO A 48 -8.17 -7.55 13.48
C PRO A 48 -6.96 -6.68 13.10
N VAL A 49 -6.33 -6.04 14.08
CA VAL A 49 -5.13 -5.20 13.85
C VAL A 49 -3.94 -6.09 13.58
N ASP A 50 -3.74 -7.13 14.38
CA ASP A 50 -2.62 -8.06 14.19
C ASP A 50 -2.80 -8.92 12.93
N ALA A 51 -4.03 -9.36 12.63
CA ALA A 51 -4.33 -10.03 11.36
C ALA A 51 -3.99 -9.14 10.14
N LEU A 52 -4.30 -7.84 10.22
CA LEU A 52 -3.92 -6.88 9.19
C LEU A 52 -2.41 -6.65 9.12
N SER A 53 -1.72 -6.63 10.27
CA SER A 53 -0.26 -6.56 10.35
C SER A 53 0.40 -7.75 9.63
N ARG A 54 -0.05 -8.99 9.92
CA ARG A 54 0.40 -10.22 9.27
C ARG A 54 0.13 -10.26 7.77
N ALA A 55 -1.00 -9.69 7.34
CA ALA A 55 -1.28 -9.53 5.92
C ALA A 55 -0.23 -8.63 5.23
N GLY A 56 0.20 -7.56 5.89
CA GLY A 56 1.31 -6.72 5.44
C GLY A 56 2.62 -7.46 5.27
N GLU A 57 2.98 -8.30 6.24
CA GLU A 57 4.19 -9.13 6.21
C GLU A 57 4.22 -10.11 5.04
N CYS A 58 3.05 -10.61 4.65
CA CYS A 58 2.93 -11.50 3.49
C CYS A 58 3.01 -10.76 2.15
N LEU A 59 2.52 -9.51 2.08
CA LEU A 59 2.33 -8.78 0.83
C LEU A 59 3.44 -7.77 0.52
N LEU A 60 4.15 -7.29 1.53
CA LEU A 60 5.21 -6.29 1.40
C LEU A 60 6.58 -6.94 1.55
N TRP A 61 7.38 -6.83 0.48
CA TRP A 61 8.72 -7.38 0.40
C TRP A 61 9.81 -6.32 0.61
N ASP A 62 9.49 -5.04 0.38
CA ASP A 62 10.38 -3.92 0.69
C ASP A 62 10.31 -3.60 2.19
N GLY A 63 11.47 -3.54 2.85
CA GLY A 63 11.54 -3.32 4.28
C GLY A 63 11.04 -1.94 4.71
N GLY A 64 11.24 -0.91 3.88
CA GLY A 64 10.77 0.44 4.15
C GLY A 64 9.26 0.60 4.02
N ASP A 65 8.66 -0.07 3.04
CA ASP A 65 7.20 -0.16 2.90
C ASP A 65 6.57 -0.97 4.03
N LEU A 66 7.20 -2.06 4.46
CA LEU A 66 6.74 -2.88 5.58
C LEU A 66 6.80 -2.11 6.91
N GLU A 67 7.89 -1.39 7.18
CA GLU A 67 8.04 -0.56 8.38
C GLU A 67 6.97 0.54 8.42
N TRP A 68 6.78 1.25 7.30
CA TRP A 68 5.73 2.25 7.16
C TRP A 68 4.34 1.61 7.42
N TYR A 69 4.10 0.42 6.87
CA TYR A 69 2.81 -0.25 7.01
C TYR A 69 2.52 -0.70 8.45
N ARG A 70 3.50 -1.30 9.12
CA ARG A 70 3.37 -1.70 10.54
C ARG A 70 3.09 -0.50 11.42
N GLY A 71 3.79 0.61 11.21
CA GLY A 71 3.53 1.86 11.93
C GLY A 71 2.10 2.37 11.71
N PHE A 72 1.60 2.27 10.48
CA PHE A 72 0.22 2.64 10.16
C PHE A 72 -0.78 1.76 10.90
N VAL A 73 -0.66 0.44 10.76
CA VAL A 73 -1.60 -0.55 11.33
C VAL A 73 -1.62 -0.48 12.87
N ALA A 74 -0.45 -0.33 13.51
CA ALA A 74 -0.34 -0.29 14.97
C ALA A 74 -1.09 0.87 15.64
N GLY A 75 -1.39 1.95 14.91
CA GLY A 75 -2.17 3.08 15.44
C GLY A 75 -3.68 2.98 15.24
N LEU A 76 -4.16 1.94 14.54
CA LEU A 76 -5.60 1.75 14.31
C LEU A 76 -6.29 1.35 15.62
N GLY A 77 -7.40 2.02 15.95
CA GLY A 77 -8.18 1.72 17.15
C GLY A 77 -7.56 2.19 18.49
N VAL A 78 -6.38 2.82 18.48
CA VAL A 78 -5.65 3.21 19.71
C VAL A 78 -6.17 4.51 20.32
N SER A 79 -6.57 5.47 19.48
CA SER A 79 -7.02 6.80 19.91
C SER A 79 -8.49 7.06 19.57
N ASP A 80 -8.99 8.23 19.98
CA ASP A 80 -10.28 8.74 19.51
C ASP A 80 -10.29 9.00 17.99
N THR A 81 -11.47 9.29 17.45
CA THR A 81 -11.68 9.53 16.02
C THR A 81 -10.75 10.61 15.47
N GLN A 82 -10.53 11.70 16.21
CA GLN A 82 -9.68 12.80 15.75
C GLN A 82 -8.21 12.36 15.67
N GLY A 83 -7.70 11.70 16.71
CA GLY A 83 -6.35 11.15 16.71
C GLY A 83 -6.14 10.12 15.61
N GLN A 84 -7.15 9.28 15.31
CA GLN A 84 -7.06 8.30 14.22
C GLN A 84 -7.01 8.97 12.84
N LEU A 85 -7.79 10.04 12.64
CA LEU A 85 -7.74 10.81 11.39
C LEU A 85 -6.40 11.53 11.21
N GLU A 86 -5.81 12.05 12.28
CA GLU A 86 -4.47 12.65 12.26
C GLU A 86 -3.38 11.61 11.97
N HIS A 87 -3.46 10.43 12.59
CA HIS A 87 -2.58 9.30 12.32
C HIS A 87 -2.65 8.86 10.85
N ILE A 88 -3.86 8.69 10.31
CA ILE A 88 -4.04 8.37 8.88
C ILE A 88 -3.46 9.48 7.99
N GLY A 89 -3.66 10.75 8.37
CA GLY A 89 -3.10 11.90 7.66
C GLY A 89 -1.57 11.88 7.62
N LEU A 90 -0.92 11.59 8.74
CA LEU A 90 0.53 11.43 8.86
C LEU A 90 1.02 10.30 7.96
N TYR A 91 0.43 9.10 8.06
CA TYR A 91 0.89 7.98 7.25
C TYR A 91 0.67 8.22 5.76
N ARG A 92 -0.42 8.90 5.37
CA ARG A 92 -0.63 9.32 3.98
C ARG A 92 0.49 10.25 3.48
N SER A 93 0.90 11.25 4.28
CA SER A 93 1.97 12.18 3.88
C SER A 93 3.34 11.48 3.80
N LEU A 94 3.57 10.43 4.59
CA LEU A 94 4.77 9.59 4.49
C LEU A 94 4.74 8.64 3.28
N LEU A 95 3.56 8.28 2.79
CA LEU A 95 3.37 7.40 1.62
C LEU A 95 3.52 8.15 0.29
N GLU A 96 3.06 9.40 0.23
CA GLU A 96 3.04 10.21 -1.01
C GLU A 96 4.43 10.35 -1.67
N PRO A 97 5.52 10.66 -0.95
CA PRO A 97 6.87 10.73 -1.54
C PRO A 97 7.36 9.37 -2.06
N ARG A 98 7.08 8.27 -1.33
CA ARG A 98 7.44 6.91 -1.74
C ARG A 98 6.74 6.51 -3.04
N LEU A 99 5.46 6.86 -3.17
CA LEU A 99 4.70 6.67 -4.40
C LEU A 99 5.28 7.48 -5.57
N ALA A 100 5.62 8.74 -5.34
CA ALA A 100 6.21 9.60 -6.36
C ALA A 100 7.56 9.06 -6.84
N GLN A 101 8.40 8.61 -5.90
CA GLN A 101 9.70 8.01 -6.20
C GLN A 101 9.54 6.71 -7.00
N ALA A 102 8.69 5.79 -6.56
CA ALA A 102 8.44 4.53 -7.27
C ALA A 102 7.93 4.74 -8.70
N GLN A 103 7.07 5.75 -8.90
CA GLN A 103 6.58 6.13 -10.23
C GLN A 103 7.70 6.71 -11.11
N GLU A 104 8.58 7.55 -10.56
CA GLU A 104 9.69 8.12 -11.30
C GLU A 104 10.72 7.04 -11.68
N GLU A 105 11.05 6.13 -10.77
CA GLU A 105 11.93 4.99 -11.05
C GLU A 105 11.37 4.09 -12.16
N ALA A 106 10.07 3.81 -12.13
CA ALA A 106 9.41 3.03 -13.19
C ALA A 106 9.47 3.74 -14.55
N LYS A 107 9.25 5.06 -14.58
CA LYS A 107 9.40 5.88 -15.80
C LYS A 107 10.82 5.87 -16.33
N GLN A 108 11.82 6.01 -15.46
CA GLN A 108 13.23 6.01 -15.87
C GLN A 108 13.67 4.65 -16.42
N LYS A 109 13.31 3.55 -15.76
CA LYS A 109 13.58 2.19 -16.24
C LYS A 109 12.97 1.95 -17.63
N THR A 110 11.73 2.40 -17.83
CA THR A 110 11.04 2.29 -19.13
C THR A 110 11.77 3.07 -20.22
N LYS A 111 12.21 4.31 -19.95
CA LYS A 111 12.98 5.12 -20.90
C LYS A 111 14.30 4.44 -21.30
N ILE A 112 15.01 3.86 -20.34
CA ILE A 112 16.26 3.12 -20.60
C ILE A 112 16.00 1.90 -21.50
N PHE A 113 14.98 1.10 -21.20
CA PHE A 113 14.63 -0.07 -22.01
C PHE A 113 14.27 0.30 -23.45
N ILE A 114 13.51 1.37 -23.66
CA ILE A 114 13.18 1.87 -25.01
C ILE A 114 14.45 2.30 -25.74
N ALA A 115 15.35 3.04 -25.09
CA ALA A 115 16.61 3.47 -25.68
C ALA A 115 17.49 2.27 -26.08
N VAL A 116 17.64 1.28 -25.19
CA VAL A 116 18.39 0.04 -25.49
C VAL A 116 17.78 -0.71 -26.68
N GLY A 117 16.45 -0.81 -26.74
CA GLY A 117 15.75 -1.44 -27.88
C GLY A 117 16.02 -0.73 -29.21
N LEU A 118 16.02 0.61 -29.21
CA LEU A 118 16.37 1.43 -30.37
C LEU A 118 17.82 1.19 -30.82
N PHE A 119 18.78 1.21 -29.91
CA PHE A 119 20.19 0.96 -30.24
C PHE A 119 20.43 -0.46 -30.75
N ALA A 120 19.79 -1.46 -30.15
CA ALA A 120 19.86 -2.85 -30.62
C ALA A 120 19.25 -3.01 -32.02
N GLY A 121 18.10 -2.38 -32.28
CA GLY A 121 17.44 -2.42 -33.59
C GLY A 121 18.25 -1.76 -34.70
N VAL A 122 18.86 -0.60 -34.43
CA VAL A 122 19.75 0.07 -35.39
C VAL A 122 21.00 -0.77 -35.68
N THR A 123 21.62 -1.34 -34.65
CA THR A 123 22.82 -2.16 -34.81
C THR A 123 22.54 -3.43 -35.61
N LEU A 124 21.40 -4.09 -35.37
CA LEU A 124 20.98 -5.27 -36.13
C LEU A 124 20.68 -4.92 -37.60
N SER A 125 20.06 -3.78 -37.86
CA SER A 125 19.76 -3.30 -39.22
C SER A 125 21.03 -3.01 -40.01
N LEU A 126 22.07 -2.49 -39.34
CA LEU A 126 23.38 -2.23 -39.94
C LEU A 126 24.17 -3.52 -40.20
N LEU A 127 23.99 -4.58 -39.39
CA LEU A 127 24.64 -5.89 -39.59
C LEU A 127 23.99 -6.75 -40.69
N LEU A 128 22.74 -6.46 -41.05
CA LEU A 128 21.98 -7.18 -42.09
C LEU A 128 22.13 -6.57 -43.49
N ILE A 129 22.94 -5.52 -43.64
CA ILE A 129 23.34 -4.88 -44.90
C ILE A 129 24.78 -5.29 -45.23
#